data_AF-A0A812XE05-F1
#
_entry.id   AF-A0A812XE05-F1
#
_cell.length_a   1.000
_cell.length_b   1.000
_cell.length_c   1.000
_cell.angle_alpha   90.00
_cell.angle_beta   90.00
_cell.angle_gamma   90.00
#
_symmetry.space_group_name_H-M   'P 1'
#
loop_
_entity.id
_entity.type
_entity.pdbx_description
1 polymer ?
#
loop_
_entity_poly.entity_id
_entity_poly.type
_entity_poly.pdbx_seq_one_letter_code
_entity_poly.pdbx_strand_id
1 'polypeptide(L)'
;MLHVRTASGEEVASLSGDNFQTGLDLKRHLRTLHGYPVSLQKLVYDGRLLDDDDVDVPEVGEVQLILLAKANEEVDSEMWHTAGRELVAYAGRHGHLESARFLLRAGVDKDYYCDFEDAAALTLAARHGHSEMVRLLVDEGSDFKEAGLLAAAMAGHAQVVRLLLDADACEDDIALTRRALQDAVFFGHAEVVRLLVEAGAKPDWQGYHDGRTALMRAVARGHTEIARCLVDAGANKDLRNTAGVTALMLAAVYGHTEIARLLVEAGADTEVVDSQGRTALEHARLRTRRSHAKIAALLQEATHNASGTKVKRPRL
;
A
#
# COMPACT_ATOMS: atom_id res chain seq x y z
N MET A 1 40.76 -10.88 27.21
CA MET A 1 40.13 -11.02 25.88
C MET A 1 38.77 -11.64 26.07
N LEU A 2 37.76 -11.01 25.49
CA LEU A 2 36.40 -11.48 25.42
C LEU A 2 36.27 -12.37 24.19
N HIS A 3 35.90 -13.64 24.40
CA HIS A 3 35.67 -14.59 23.32
C HIS A 3 34.18 -14.67 23.06
N VAL A 4 33.74 -14.14 21.92
CA VAL A 4 32.35 -14.22 21.48
C VAL A 4 32.18 -15.49 20.68
N ARG A 5 31.35 -16.42 21.18
CA ARG A 5 31.07 -17.71 20.54
C ARG A 5 29.60 -17.79 20.14
N THR A 6 29.28 -18.53 19.08
CA THR A 6 27.88 -18.89 18.78
C THR A 6 27.33 -19.85 19.82
N ALA A 7 26.02 -20.10 19.80
CA ALA A 7 25.38 -21.16 20.60
C ALA A 7 25.93 -22.58 20.31
N SER A 8 26.51 -22.80 19.12
CA SER A 8 27.18 -24.06 18.76
C SER A 8 28.64 -24.15 19.22
N GLY A 9 29.17 -23.11 19.88
CA GLY A 9 30.54 -23.06 20.40
C GLY A 9 31.61 -22.55 19.42
N GLU A 10 31.24 -22.21 18.19
CA GLU A 10 32.12 -21.61 17.17
C GLU A 10 32.55 -20.20 17.63
N GLU A 11 33.84 -19.91 17.64
CA GLU A 11 34.33 -18.57 17.99
C GLU A 11 34.20 -17.61 16.81
N VAL A 12 33.43 -16.53 17.00
CA VAL A 12 33.11 -15.56 15.93
C VAL A 12 33.86 -14.24 16.08
N ALA A 13 34.31 -13.90 17.28
CA ALA A 13 35.16 -12.76 17.51
C ALA A 13 35.98 -12.92 18.81
N SER A 14 37.22 -12.44 18.80
CA SER A 14 38.03 -12.26 20.00
C SER A 14 38.34 -10.77 20.13
N LEU A 15 37.79 -10.12 21.14
CA LEU A 15 37.80 -8.66 21.30
C LEU A 15 38.34 -8.27 22.69
N SER A 16 38.77 -7.02 22.86
CA SER A 16 39.01 -6.47 24.20
C SER A 16 37.67 -6.01 24.80
N GLY A 17 37.26 -6.57 25.94
CA GLY A 17 35.97 -6.25 26.58
C GLY A 17 35.89 -4.79 27.03
N ASP A 18 37.03 -4.20 27.41
CA ASP A 18 37.21 -2.82 27.88
C ASP A 18 36.76 -1.75 26.87
N ASN A 19 36.52 -2.13 25.62
CA ASN A 19 36.06 -1.25 24.56
C ASN A 19 34.53 -1.04 24.55
N PHE A 20 33.76 -1.76 25.38
CA PHE A 20 32.30 -1.76 25.36
C PHE A 20 31.74 -1.39 26.73
N GLN A 21 30.96 -0.30 26.79
CA GLN A 21 30.37 0.19 28.04
C GLN A 21 29.04 -0.48 28.37
N THR A 22 28.34 -0.99 27.36
CA THR A 22 27.03 -1.64 27.52
C THR A 22 26.88 -2.87 26.65
N GLY A 23 25.95 -3.77 27.01
CA GLY A 23 25.54 -4.89 26.15
C GLY A 23 25.11 -4.43 24.75
N LEU A 24 24.47 -3.26 24.66
CA LEU A 24 24.10 -2.63 23.39
C LEU A 24 25.32 -2.22 22.53
N ASP A 25 26.38 -1.71 23.14
CA ASP A 25 27.61 -1.34 22.42
C ASP A 25 28.28 -2.56 21.81
N LEU A 26 28.32 -3.66 22.58
CA LEU A 26 28.83 -4.94 22.09
C LEU A 26 27.95 -5.46 20.93
N LYS A 27 26.62 -5.42 21.05
CA LYS A 27 25.73 -5.82 19.93
C LYS A 27 25.88 -4.95 18.69
N ARG A 28 26.08 -3.63 18.85
CA ARG A 28 26.33 -2.70 17.74
C ARG A 28 27.65 -3.00 17.05
N HIS A 29 28.68 -3.34 17.82
CA HIS A 29 29.97 -3.73 17.28
C HIS A 29 29.88 -5.08 16.54
N LEU A 30 29.21 -6.07 17.12
CA LEU A 30 28.97 -7.36 16.46
C LEU A 30 28.11 -7.22 15.20
N ARG A 31 27.16 -6.27 15.16
CA ARG A 31 26.48 -5.88 13.91
C ARG A 31 27.46 -5.36 12.86
N THR A 32 28.45 -4.54 13.23
CA THR A 32 29.44 -4.05 12.26
C THR A 32 30.35 -5.15 11.72
N LEU A 33 30.66 -6.17 12.54
CA LEU A 33 31.50 -7.30 12.14
C LEU A 33 30.76 -8.31 11.26
N HIS A 34 29.47 -8.53 11.52
CA HIS A 34 28.74 -9.67 10.96
C HIS A 34 27.43 -9.31 10.24
N GLY A 35 27.00 -8.06 10.27
CA GLY A 35 25.81 -7.56 9.56
C GLY A 35 24.47 -7.83 10.26
N TYR A 36 24.44 -8.66 11.31
CA TYR A 36 23.21 -8.99 12.03
C TYR A 36 22.64 -7.78 12.77
N PRO A 37 21.36 -7.40 12.59
CA PRO A 37 20.74 -6.35 13.38
C PRO A 37 20.88 -6.61 14.88
N VAL A 38 21.12 -5.56 15.64
CA VAL A 38 21.21 -5.61 17.12
C VAL A 38 20.01 -6.35 17.73
N SER A 39 18.81 -6.17 17.16
CA SER A 39 17.58 -6.82 17.62
C SER A 39 17.58 -8.34 17.50
N LEU A 40 18.41 -8.91 16.62
CA LEU A 40 18.53 -10.37 16.40
C LEU A 40 19.63 -11.00 17.23
N GLN A 41 20.32 -10.19 18.03
CA GLN A 41 21.43 -10.63 18.86
C GLN A 41 20.96 -10.73 20.31
N LYS A 42 21.05 -11.93 20.86
CA LYS A 42 20.99 -12.16 22.30
C LYS A 42 22.39 -12.52 22.77
N LEU A 43 22.86 -11.79 23.78
CA LEU A 43 24.15 -12.04 24.40
C LEU A 43 23.90 -12.75 25.72
N VAL A 44 24.60 -13.85 25.97
CA VAL A 44 24.54 -14.60 27.22
C VAL A 44 25.94 -14.70 27.80
N TYR A 45 26.08 -14.35 29.07
CA TYR A 45 27.34 -14.44 29.80
C TYR A 45 27.10 -15.10 31.15
N ASP A 46 27.91 -16.11 31.47
CA ASP A 46 27.78 -16.90 32.71
C ASP A 46 26.33 -17.39 32.99
N GLY A 47 25.65 -17.81 31.92
CA GLY A 47 24.27 -18.29 31.98
C GLY A 47 23.20 -17.21 32.21
N ARG A 48 23.56 -15.93 32.14
CA ARG A 48 22.63 -14.79 32.25
C ARG A 48 22.55 -14.02 30.95
N LEU A 49 21.35 -13.51 30.64
CA LEU A 49 21.16 -12.62 29.51
C LEU A 49 21.83 -11.27 29.81
N LEU A 50 22.64 -10.78 28.87
CA LEU A 50 23.15 -9.42 28.85
C LEU A 50 22.10 -8.55 28.14
N ASP A 51 21.41 -7.76 28.94
CA ASP A 51 20.46 -6.76 28.47
C ASP A 51 21.20 -5.55 27.87
N ASP A 52 20.45 -4.76 27.09
CA ASP A 52 21.03 -3.64 26.32
C ASP A 52 21.60 -2.55 27.24
N ASP A 53 21.01 -2.36 28.42
CA ASP A 53 21.38 -1.34 29.42
C ASP A 53 22.38 -1.87 30.46
N ASP A 54 22.76 -3.15 30.40
CA ASP A 54 23.75 -3.71 31.32
C ASP A 54 25.11 -3.05 31.07
N VAL A 55 25.57 -2.31 32.08
CA VAL A 55 26.83 -1.55 32.08
C VAL A 55 28.06 -2.39 32.44
N ASP A 56 27.85 -3.64 32.83
CA ASP A 56 28.90 -4.57 33.23
C ASP A 56 29.19 -5.57 32.10
N VAL A 57 29.59 -5.08 30.92
CA VAL A 57 30.12 -5.97 29.87
C VAL A 57 31.42 -6.58 30.40
N PRO A 58 31.57 -7.91 30.41
CA PRO A 58 32.73 -8.55 31.00
C PRO A 58 34.02 -8.23 30.22
N GLU A 59 35.05 -7.80 30.95
CA GLU A 59 36.37 -7.44 30.41
C GLU A 59 37.10 -8.67 29.81
N VAL A 60 36.91 -9.84 30.44
CA VAL A 60 37.49 -11.13 30.06
C VAL A 60 36.48 -12.25 30.28
N GLY A 61 36.52 -13.28 29.43
CA GLY A 61 35.65 -14.46 29.56
C GLY A 61 34.98 -14.85 28.24
N GLU A 62 34.01 -15.75 28.32
CA GLU A 62 33.26 -16.25 27.16
C GLU A 62 31.84 -15.67 27.14
N VAL A 63 31.49 -14.97 26.05
CA VAL A 63 30.14 -14.48 25.79
C VAL A 63 29.54 -15.32 24.67
N GLN A 64 28.38 -15.90 24.92
CA GLN A 64 27.61 -16.59 23.89
C GLN A 64 26.76 -15.56 23.14
N LEU A 65 27.11 -15.34 21.88
CA LEU A 65 26.26 -14.67 20.91
C LEU A 65 25.26 -15.68 20.35
N ILE A 66 24.05 -15.59 20.88
CA ILE A 66 22.89 -16.23 20.29
C ILE A 66 22.41 -15.29 19.19
N LEU A 67 22.91 -15.53 17.98
CA LEU A 67 22.23 -15.06 16.80
C LEU A 67 20.93 -15.83 16.72
N LEU A 68 19.81 -15.12 16.74
CA LEU A 68 18.50 -15.68 16.43
C LEU A 68 18.44 -16.25 14.98
N ALA A 69 19.56 -16.20 14.24
CA ALA A 69 19.73 -16.66 12.87
C ALA A 69 20.86 -17.71 12.64
N LYS A 70 21.46 -18.35 13.67
CA LYS A 70 22.46 -19.43 13.41
C LYS A 70 22.54 -20.47 14.54
N ALA A 71 21.66 -21.47 14.49
CA ALA A 71 21.99 -22.82 14.93
C ALA A 71 22.08 -23.68 13.67
N ASN A 72 23.31 -23.94 13.24
CA ASN A 72 23.71 -24.40 11.91
C ASN A 72 23.28 -25.86 11.61
N GLU A 73 22.93 -26.10 10.34
CA GLU A 73 23.17 -27.28 9.48
C GLU A 73 22.76 -28.71 9.89
N GLU A 74 22.31 -28.98 11.11
CA GLU A 74 21.74 -30.31 11.45
C GLU A 74 20.34 -30.24 12.06
N VAL A 75 19.80 -29.03 12.19
CA VAL A 75 18.46 -28.86 12.75
C VAL A 75 17.49 -28.55 11.61
N ASP A 76 16.99 -29.61 10.99
CA ASP A 76 15.66 -29.65 10.36
C ASP A 76 14.59 -29.47 11.46
N SER A 77 14.72 -28.39 12.23
CA SER A 77 13.83 -28.02 13.31
C SER A 77 12.84 -27.03 12.75
N GLU A 78 11.58 -27.43 12.79
CA GLU A 78 10.40 -26.59 12.59
C GLU A 78 10.55 -25.19 13.23
N MET A 79 11.25 -25.10 14.37
CA MET A 79 11.52 -23.83 15.08
C MET A 79 12.42 -22.86 14.30
N TRP A 80 13.43 -23.36 13.57
CA TRP A 80 14.29 -22.54 12.71
C TRP A 80 13.50 -21.95 11.55
N HIS A 81 12.70 -22.78 10.89
CA HIS A 81 11.86 -22.33 9.78
C HIS A 81 10.85 -21.28 10.26
N THR A 82 10.16 -21.52 11.37
CA THR A 82 9.18 -20.58 11.93
C THR A 82 9.83 -19.26 12.37
N ALA A 83 10.93 -19.28 13.12
CA ALA A 83 11.62 -18.06 13.52
C ALA A 83 12.19 -17.30 12.31
N GLY A 84 12.81 -17.99 11.35
CA GLY A 84 13.31 -17.37 10.12
C GLY A 84 12.20 -16.66 9.35
N ARG A 85 11.03 -17.30 9.20
CA ARG A 85 9.85 -16.75 8.52
C ARG A 85 9.33 -15.47 9.19
N GLU A 86 9.28 -15.44 10.52
CA GLU A 86 8.93 -14.23 11.27
C GLU A 86 9.96 -13.11 11.06
N LEU A 87 11.24 -13.46 11.03
CA LEU A 87 12.32 -12.49 10.85
C LEU A 87 12.34 -11.86 9.45
N VAL A 88 12.06 -12.64 8.40
CA VAL A 88 11.95 -12.10 7.04
C VAL A 88 10.71 -11.22 6.90
N ALA A 89 9.59 -11.58 7.52
CA ALA A 89 8.40 -10.74 7.59
C ALA A 89 8.68 -9.41 8.33
N TYR A 90 9.37 -9.47 9.48
CA TYR A 90 9.80 -8.29 10.23
C TYR A 90 10.74 -7.40 9.42
N ALA A 91 11.72 -8.00 8.73
CA ALA A 91 12.62 -7.27 7.83
C ALA A 91 11.82 -6.58 6.71
N GLY A 92 10.86 -7.28 6.11
CA GLY A 92 9.92 -6.74 5.13
C GLY A 92 9.20 -5.49 5.62
N ARG A 93 8.57 -5.59 6.80
CA ARG A 93 7.83 -4.48 7.44
C ARG A 93 8.67 -3.22 7.67
N HIS A 94 9.90 -3.40 8.11
CA HIS A 94 10.78 -2.29 8.51
C HIS A 94 11.79 -1.88 7.42
N GLY A 95 11.78 -2.54 6.25
CA GLY A 95 12.69 -2.23 5.16
C GLY A 95 14.15 -2.61 5.44
N HIS A 96 14.39 -3.59 6.32
CA HIS A 96 15.74 -4.03 6.69
C HIS A 96 16.36 -4.91 5.59
N LEU A 97 16.77 -4.29 4.48
CA LEU A 97 17.18 -4.94 3.24
C LEU A 97 18.30 -5.98 3.44
N GLU A 98 19.35 -5.63 4.17
CA GLU A 98 20.50 -6.53 4.37
C GLU A 98 20.14 -7.73 5.24
N SER A 99 19.28 -7.54 6.24
CA SER A 99 18.74 -8.63 7.04
C SER A 99 17.93 -9.61 6.19
N ALA A 100 17.07 -9.08 5.31
CA ALA A 100 16.30 -9.91 4.40
C ALA A 100 17.23 -10.66 3.45
N ARG A 101 18.22 -10.02 2.81
CA ARG A 101 19.20 -10.73 1.95
C ARG A 101 19.90 -11.86 2.68
N PHE A 102 20.32 -11.62 3.93
CA PHE A 102 20.95 -12.64 4.73
C PHE A 102 20.02 -13.84 4.95
N LEU A 103 18.78 -13.60 5.38
CA LEU A 103 17.79 -14.64 5.65
C LEU A 103 17.43 -15.43 4.38
N LEU A 104 17.22 -14.74 3.26
CA LEU A 104 16.92 -15.37 1.96
C LEU A 104 18.08 -16.25 1.47
N ARG A 105 19.33 -15.79 1.60
CA ARG A 105 20.51 -16.61 1.29
C ARG A 105 20.64 -17.83 2.21
N ALA A 106 20.14 -17.74 3.43
CA ALA A 106 20.09 -18.85 4.37
C ALA A 106 18.93 -19.85 4.08
N GLY A 107 18.18 -19.66 3.00
CA GLY A 107 17.07 -20.54 2.61
C GLY A 107 15.79 -20.32 3.41
N VAL A 108 15.66 -19.18 4.10
CA VAL A 108 14.41 -18.84 4.80
C VAL A 108 13.30 -18.61 3.79
N ASP A 109 12.18 -19.30 4.01
CA ASP A 109 10.97 -19.14 3.23
C ASP A 109 10.38 -17.73 3.39
N LYS A 110 10.38 -16.98 2.28
CA LYS A 110 9.96 -15.58 2.19
C LYS A 110 8.45 -15.38 2.03
N ASP A 111 7.77 -16.46 1.63
CA ASP A 111 6.38 -16.49 1.20
C ASP A 111 5.47 -17.04 2.32
N TYR A 112 6.01 -17.15 3.54
CA TYR A 112 5.24 -17.52 4.71
C TYR A 112 4.31 -16.40 5.19
N TYR A 113 3.08 -16.78 5.51
CA TYR A 113 2.11 -15.91 6.18
C TYR A 113 2.46 -15.78 7.66
N CYS A 114 2.88 -14.60 8.11
CA CYS A 114 3.14 -14.40 9.54
C CYS A 114 1.82 -14.34 10.33
N ASP A 115 1.78 -15.03 11.47
CA ASP A 115 0.57 -15.19 12.30
C ASP A 115 0.08 -13.87 12.93
N PHE A 116 0.95 -12.84 13.00
CA PHE A 116 0.60 -11.58 13.65
C PHE A 116 -0.15 -10.60 12.73
N GLU A 117 0.05 -10.70 11.40
CA GLU A 117 -0.53 -9.74 10.44
C GLU A 117 -1.19 -10.38 9.21
N ASP A 118 -1.27 -11.72 9.17
CA ASP A 118 -1.77 -12.49 8.02
C ASP A 118 -1.13 -12.01 6.71
N ALA A 119 0.19 -11.78 6.71
CA ALA A 119 0.90 -11.20 5.58
C ALA A 119 2.32 -11.75 5.42
N ALA A 120 2.72 -11.99 4.18
CA ALA A 120 4.11 -12.31 3.83
C ALA A 120 4.99 -11.06 3.79
N ALA A 121 6.31 -11.26 3.76
CA ALA A 121 7.31 -10.21 3.77
C ALA A 121 7.09 -9.18 2.64
N LEU A 122 6.70 -9.64 1.44
CA LEU A 122 6.45 -8.76 0.29
C LEU A 122 5.25 -7.85 0.55
N THR A 123 4.15 -8.41 1.05
CA THR A 123 2.94 -7.64 1.39
C THR A 123 3.23 -6.57 2.45
N LEU A 124 4.04 -6.90 3.46
CA LEU A 124 4.45 -5.95 4.50
C LEU A 124 5.35 -4.84 3.96
N ALA A 125 6.36 -5.21 3.17
CA ALA A 125 7.23 -4.25 2.50
C ALA A 125 6.44 -3.30 1.59
N ALA A 126 5.46 -3.85 0.86
CA ALA A 126 4.61 -3.09 -0.04
C ALA A 126 3.67 -2.13 0.70
N ARG A 127 3.05 -2.58 1.81
CA ARG A 127 2.20 -1.77 2.70
C ARG A 127 2.94 -0.59 3.32
N HIS A 128 4.24 -0.74 3.56
CA HIS A 128 5.08 0.29 4.19
C HIS A 128 5.96 1.07 3.20
N GLY A 129 5.86 0.79 1.91
CA GLY A 129 6.52 1.58 0.86
C GLY A 129 8.01 1.29 0.69
N HIS A 130 8.49 0.14 1.14
CA HIS A 130 9.91 -0.24 1.04
C HIS A 130 10.25 -0.78 -0.35
N SER A 131 10.33 0.10 -1.35
CA SER A 131 10.51 -0.26 -2.76
C SER A 131 11.70 -1.19 -3.03
N GLU A 132 12.85 -0.96 -2.39
CA GLU A 132 14.04 -1.82 -2.54
C GLU A 132 13.84 -3.22 -1.96
N MET A 133 13.09 -3.32 -0.85
CA MET A 133 12.73 -4.60 -0.25
C MET A 133 11.73 -5.35 -1.14
N VAL A 134 10.75 -4.65 -1.71
CA VAL A 134 9.82 -5.24 -2.68
C VAL A 134 10.57 -5.76 -3.90
N ARG A 135 11.52 -4.98 -4.44
CA ARG A 135 12.36 -5.42 -5.57
C ARG A 135 13.11 -6.70 -5.25
N LEU A 136 13.79 -6.74 -4.11
CA LEU A 136 14.50 -7.94 -3.65
C LEU A 136 13.58 -9.16 -3.62
N LEU A 137 12.39 -9.04 -3.03
CA LEU A 137 11.47 -10.17 -2.88
C LEU A 137 10.86 -10.61 -4.21
N VAL A 138 10.63 -9.67 -5.14
CA VAL A 138 10.22 -9.95 -6.52
C VAL A 138 11.34 -10.68 -7.28
N ASP A 139 12.58 -10.21 -7.18
CA ASP A 139 13.74 -10.80 -7.85
C ASP A 139 14.02 -12.24 -7.36
N GLU A 140 13.74 -12.51 -6.08
CA GLU A 140 13.82 -13.85 -5.47
C GLU A 140 12.60 -14.73 -5.81
N GLY A 141 11.67 -14.25 -6.65
CA GLY A 141 10.51 -15.00 -7.12
C GLY A 141 9.45 -15.18 -6.03
N SER A 142 9.05 -14.11 -5.34
CA SER A 142 7.92 -14.17 -4.40
C SER A 142 6.58 -14.32 -5.12
N ASP A 143 5.74 -15.22 -4.60
CA ASP A 143 4.39 -15.46 -5.12
C ASP A 143 3.37 -14.39 -4.66
N PHE A 144 3.78 -13.46 -3.80
CA PHE A 144 2.89 -12.51 -3.12
C PHE A 144 2.72 -11.18 -3.84
N LYS A 145 3.15 -11.08 -5.11
CA LYS A 145 3.09 -9.84 -5.91
C LYS A 145 1.68 -9.22 -5.93
N GLU A 146 0.65 -10.05 -6.10
CA GLU A 146 -0.76 -9.61 -6.14
C GLU A 146 -1.22 -9.01 -4.80
N ALA A 147 -0.92 -9.70 -3.69
CA ALA A 147 -1.22 -9.22 -2.34
C ALA A 147 -0.43 -7.93 -2.01
N GLY A 148 0.82 -7.86 -2.45
CA GLY A 148 1.64 -6.67 -2.39
C GLY A 148 1.02 -5.49 -3.16
N LEU A 149 0.47 -5.73 -4.35
CA LEU A 149 -0.13 -4.69 -5.18
C LEU A 149 -1.35 -4.08 -4.48
N LEU A 150 -2.21 -4.92 -3.90
CA LEU A 150 -3.35 -4.46 -3.09
C LEU A 150 -2.89 -3.65 -1.87
N ALA A 151 -1.89 -4.14 -1.15
CA ALA A 151 -1.38 -3.46 0.05
C ALA A 151 -0.75 -2.10 -0.28
N ALA A 152 0.05 -2.02 -1.35
CA ALA A 152 0.65 -0.78 -1.82
C ALA A 152 -0.39 0.20 -2.35
N ALA A 153 -1.42 -0.29 -3.06
CA ALA A 153 -2.49 0.54 -3.58
C ALA A 153 -3.35 1.15 -2.46
N MET A 154 -3.64 0.36 -1.41
CA MET A 154 -4.34 0.80 -0.21
C MET A 154 -3.53 1.86 0.58
N ALA A 155 -2.21 1.65 0.69
CA ALA A 155 -1.31 2.53 1.43
C ALA A 155 -0.85 3.77 0.64
N GLY A 156 -1.02 3.78 -0.69
CA GLY A 156 -0.69 4.92 -1.56
C GLY A 156 0.77 4.94 -2.04
N HIS A 157 1.47 3.81 -1.99
CA HIS A 157 2.88 3.73 -2.36
C HIS A 157 3.07 3.56 -3.87
N ALA A 158 2.94 4.65 -4.62
CA ALA A 158 2.99 4.65 -6.10
C ALA A 158 4.27 4.01 -6.69
N GLN A 159 5.43 4.19 -6.07
CA GLN A 159 6.67 3.56 -6.55
C GLN A 159 6.61 2.04 -6.44
N VAL A 160 6.05 1.51 -5.34
CA VAL A 160 5.86 0.07 -5.16
C VAL A 160 4.82 -0.46 -6.15
N VAL A 161 3.70 0.25 -6.34
CA VAL A 161 2.66 -0.12 -7.31
C VAL A 161 3.26 -0.24 -8.71
N ARG A 162 4.05 0.75 -9.15
CA ARG A 162 4.74 0.71 -10.45
C ARG A 162 5.65 -0.52 -10.55
N LEU A 163 6.47 -0.77 -9.54
CA LEU A 163 7.41 -1.90 -9.51
C LEU A 163 6.68 -3.25 -9.64
N LEU A 164 5.56 -3.41 -8.94
CA LEU A 164 4.76 -4.63 -8.99
C LEU A 164 4.04 -4.79 -10.34
N LEU A 165 3.51 -3.70 -10.92
CA LEU A 165 2.93 -3.72 -12.27
C LEU A 165 3.98 -4.09 -13.33
N ASP A 166 5.20 -3.54 -13.24
CA ASP A 166 6.33 -3.85 -14.12
C ASP A 166 6.82 -5.31 -13.94
N ALA A 167 6.50 -5.94 -12.82
CA ALA A 167 6.83 -7.34 -12.51
C ALA A 167 5.67 -8.30 -12.79
N ASP A 168 4.73 -7.89 -13.66
CA ASP A 168 3.56 -8.66 -14.09
C ASP A 168 2.70 -9.16 -12.92
N ALA A 169 2.56 -8.35 -11.85
CA ALA A 169 1.74 -8.70 -10.69
C ALA A 169 0.23 -8.82 -10.99
N CYS A 170 -0.21 -8.51 -12.21
CA CYS A 170 -1.62 -8.55 -12.58
C CYS A 170 -1.85 -8.92 -14.05
N GLU A 171 -0.92 -9.65 -14.67
CA GLU A 171 -1.10 -10.12 -16.06
C GLU A 171 -2.43 -10.88 -16.13
N ASP A 172 -3.38 -10.33 -16.89
CA ASP A 172 -4.75 -10.82 -17.10
C ASP A 172 -5.71 -10.89 -15.89
N ASP A 173 -5.33 -10.47 -14.66
CA ASP A 173 -6.26 -10.40 -13.53
C ASP A 173 -7.03 -9.07 -13.44
N ILE A 174 -8.17 -9.06 -14.14
CA ILE A 174 -9.13 -7.93 -14.13
C ILE A 174 -9.75 -7.72 -12.74
N ALA A 175 -9.91 -8.77 -11.92
CA ALA A 175 -10.53 -8.65 -10.60
C ALA A 175 -9.57 -8.00 -9.59
N LEU A 176 -8.29 -8.34 -9.66
CA LEU A 176 -7.22 -7.76 -8.86
C LEU A 176 -7.00 -6.28 -9.18
N THR A 177 -6.81 -5.94 -10.46
CA THR A 177 -6.64 -4.54 -10.91
C THR A 177 -7.83 -3.68 -10.53
N ARG A 178 -9.05 -4.22 -10.65
CA ARG A 178 -10.28 -3.57 -10.17
C ARG A 178 -10.25 -3.29 -8.67
N ARG A 179 -9.84 -4.27 -7.84
CA ARG A 179 -9.80 -4.13 -6.39
C ARG A 179 -8.74 -3.11 -5.97
N ALA A 180 -7.55 -3.16 -6.56
CA ALA A 180 -6.49 -2.17 -6.34
C ALA A 180 -6.98 -0.75 -6.68
N LEU A 181 -7.70 -0.57 -7.81
CA LEU A 181 -8.25 0.72 -8.20
C LEU A 181 -9.28 1.23 -7.19
N GLN A 182 -10.15 0.34 -6.69
CA GLN A 182 -11.15 0.70 -5.69
C GLN A 182 -10.53 1.13 -4.36
N ASP A 183 -9.48 0.43 -3.90
CA ASP A 183 -8.77 0.79 -2.68
C ASP A 183 -8.08 2.15 -2.84
N ALA A 184 -7.34 2.36 -3.93
CA ALA A 184 -6.68 3.63 -4.23
C ALA A 184 -7.67 4.81 -4.30
N VAL A 185 -8.83 4.61 -4.94
CA VAL A 185 -9.91 5.60 -5.00
C VAL A 185 -10.52 5.87 -3.62
N PHE A 186 -10.72 4.84 -2.81
CA PHE A 186 -11.33 4.98 -1.49
C PHE A 186 -10.43 5.76 -0.52
N PHE A 187 -9.12 5.51 -0.56
CA PHE A 187 -8.14 6.15 0.31
C PHE A 187 -7.59 7.47 -0.22
N GLY A 188 -7.90 7.83 -1.48
CA GLY A 188 -7.56 9.15 -2.01
C GLY A 188 -6.21 9.24 -2.72
N HIS A 189 -5.66 8.13 -3.20
CA HIS A 189 -4.31 8.05 -3.76
C HIS A 189 -4.30 8.30 -5.28
N ALA A 190 -4.33 9.57 -5.68
CA ALA A 190 -4.46 9.96 -7.10
C ALA A 190 -3.38 9.39 -8.03
N GLU A 191 -2.12 9.36 -7.59
CA GLU A 191 -1.03 8.83 -8.41
C GLU A 191 -1.12 7.31 -8.59
N VAL A 192 -1.58 6.59 -7.56
CA VAL A 192 -1.84 5.15 -7.68
C VAL A 192 -3.00 4.89 -8.65
N VAL A 193 -4.06 5.69 -8.59
CA VAL A 193 -5.19 5.58 -9.53
C VAL A 193 -4.70 5.76 -10.97
N ARG A 194 -3.84 6.75 -11.23
CA ARG A 194 -3.24 6.99 -12.55
C ARG A 194 -2.50 5.75 -13.05
N LEU A 195 -1.59 5.21 -12.25
CA LEU A 195 -0.80 4.02 -12.61
C LEU A 195 -1.68 2.81 -12.94
N LEU A 196 -2.69 2.54 -12.12
CA LEU A 196 -3.56 1.37 -12.32
C LEU A 196 -4.39 1.50 -13.60
N VAL A 197 -4.86 2.71 -13.91
CA VAL A 197 -5.62 2.98 -15.13
C VAL A 197 -4.73 2.91 -16.38
N GLU A 198 -3.49 3.42 -16.30
CA GLU A 198 -2.47 3.27 -17.35
C GLU A 198 -2.12 1.79 -17.59
N ALA A 199 -2.14 0.96 -16.54
CA ALA A 199 -1.98 -0.49 -16.60
C ALA A 199 -3.26 -1.24 -17.05
N GLY A 200 -4.32 -0.54 -17.48
CA GLY A 200 -5.52 -1.14 -18.07
C GLY A 200 -6.66 -1.44 -17.09
N ALA A 201 -6.60 -0.97 -15.84
CA ALA A 201 -7.72 -1.10 -14.91
C ALA A 201 -8.97 -0.39 -15.46
N LYS A 202 -10.10 -1.12 -15.53
CA LYS A 202 -11.36 -0.61 -16.08
C LYS A 202 -12.13 0.23 -15.04
N PRO A 203 -12.29 1.55 -15.24
CA PRO A 203 -12.90 2.43 -14.23
C PRO A 203 -14.43 2.28 -14.10
N ASP A 204 -15.07 1.70 -15.12
CA ASP A 204 -16.53 1.64 -15.26
C ASP A 204 -17.19 0.44 -14.57
N TRP A 205 -16.40 -0.39 -13.89
CA TRP A 205 -16.99 -1.51 -13.15
C TRP A 205 -17.94 -1.02 -12.05
N GLN A 206 -19.12 -1.63 -11.98
CA GLN A 206 -20.17 -1.27 -11.02
C GLN A 206 -20.22 -2.23 -9.83
N GLY A 207 -20.18 -1.67 -8.61
CA GLY A 207 -20.35 -2.40 -7.35
C GLY A 207 -21.50 -3.40 -7.35
N TYR A 208 -21.26 -4.65 -6.95
CA TYR A 208 -22.32 -5.66 -6.84
C TYR A 208 -23.47 -5.25 -5.92
N HIS A 209 -23.20 -4.48 -4.86
CA HIS A 209 -24.20 -4.09 -3.86
C HIS A 209 -24.88 -2.75 -4.15
N ASP A 210 -24.14 -1.75 -4.61
CA ASP A 210 -24.63 -0.37 -4.75
C ASP A 210 -24.57 0.16 -6.19
N GLY A 211 -24.01 -0.60 -7.13
CA GLY A 211 -23.82 -0.21 -8.52
C GLY A 211 -22.84 0.95 -8.72
N ARG A 212 -22.06 1.34 -7.70
CA ARG A 212 -21.18 2.52 -7.79
C ARG A 212 -19.90 2.20 -8.56
N THR A 213 -19.54 3.09 -9.48
CA THR A 213 -18.27 3.08 -10.20
C THR A 213 -17.14 3.72 -9.40
N ALA A 214 -15.90 3.60 -9.88
CA ALA A 214 -14.75 4.31 -9.32
C ALA A 214 -14.99 5.83 -9.27
N LEU A 215 -15.51 6.41 -10.36
CA LEU A 215 -15.81 7.83 -10.46
C LEU A 215 -16.84 8.27 -9.42
N MET A 216 -17.92 7.50 -9.24
CA MET A 216 -18.93 7.81 -8.21
C MET A 216 -18.35 7.80 -6.79
N ARG A 217 -17.45 6.85 -6.49
CA ARG A 217 -16.78 6.76 -5.18
C ARG A 217 -15.83 7.94 -4.95
N ALA A 218 -15.05 8.32 -5.96
CA ALA A 218 -14.19 9.50 -5.92
C ALA A 218 -15.00 10.78 -5.69
N VAL A 219 -16.12 10.94 -6.41
CA VAL A 219 -17.01 12.09 -6.28
C VAL A 219 -17.64 12.15 -4.90
N ALA A 220 -18.19 11.05 -4.39
CA ALA A 220 -18.84 11.03 -3.08
C ALA A 220 -17.87 11.37 -1.91
N ARG A 221 -16.57 11.16 -2.11
CA ARG A 221 -15.51 11.50 -1.15
C ARG A 221 -14.88 12.88 -1.39
N GLY A 222 -15.23 13.55 -2.49
CA GLY A 222 -14.65 14.84 -2.84
C GLY A 222 -13.21 14.78 -3.37
N HIS A 223 -12.76 13.63 -3.86
CA HIS A 223 -11.42 13.46 -4.43
C HIS A 223 -11.35 14.02 -5.86
N THR A 224 -11.20 15.34 -5.97
CA THR A 224 -11.21 16.07 -7.25
C THR A 224 -10.14 15.58 -8.23
N GLU A 225 -8.92 15.35 -7.77
CA GLU A 225 -7.82 14.89 -8.64
C GLU A 225 -8.08 13.48 -9.19
N ILE A 226 -8.63 12.60 -8.37
CA ILE A 226 -9.03 11.24 -8.80
C ILE A 226 -10.19 11.31 -9.79
N ALA A 227 -11.19 12.15 -9.53
CA ALA A 227 -12.30 12.33 -10.46
C ALA A 227 -11.81 12.84 -11.82
N ARG A 228 -10.84 13.76 -11.84
CA ARG A 228 -10.19 14.23 -13.06
C ARG A 228 -9.45 13.11 -13.78
N CYS A 229 -8.59 12.39 -13.08
CA CYS A 229 -7.84 11.27 -13.64
C CYS A 229 -8.76 10.22 -14.29
N LEU A 230 -9.85 9.84 -13.62
CA LEU A 230 -10.81 8.87 -14.14
C LEU A 230 -11.56 9.40 -15.38
N VAL A 231 -11.96 10.67 -15.38
CA VAL A 231 -12.63 11.29 -16.54
C VAL A 231 -11.69 11.42 -17.72
N ASP A 232 -10.45 11.84 -17.51
CA ASP A 232 -9.42 11.94 -18.56
C ASP A 232 -9.10 10.56 -19.16
N ALA A 233 -9.20 9.50 -18.35
CA ALA A 233 -9.08 8.11 -18.79
C ALA A 233 -10.34 7.54 -19.46
N GLY A 234 -11.37 8.35 -19.67
CA GLY A 234 -12.57 7.95 -20.40
C GLY A 234 -13.61 7.20 -19.57
N ALA A 235 -13.59 7.31 -18.22
CA ALA A 235 -14.65 6.74 -17.39
C ALA A 235 -16.03 7.30 -17.79
N ASN A 236 -17.02 6.41 -17.88
CA ASN A 236 -18.38 6.79 -18.22
C ASN A 236 -19.06 7.53 -17.05
N LYS A 237 -19.08 8.85 -17.18
CA LYS A 237 -19.68 9.82 -16.25
C LYS A 237 -21.20 9.69 -16.06
N ASP A 238 -21.90 9.08 -17.01
CA ASP A 238 -23.37 8.97 -17.03
C ASP A 238 -23.87 7.58 -16.61
N LEU A 239 -22.98 6.68 -16.19
CA LEU A 239 -23.38 5.42 -15.56
C LEU A 239 -24.25 5.71 -14.32
N ARG A 240 -25.20 4.80 -14.09
CA ARG A 240 -26.19 4.92 -13.02
C ARG A 240 -26.04 3.77 -12.05
N ASN A 241 -25.99 4.10 -10.77
CA ASN A 241 -25.93 3.10 -9.72
C ASN A 241 -27.30 2.42 -9.51
N THR A 242 -27.45 1.53 -8.53
CA THR A 242 -28.71 0.79 -8.30
C THR A 242 -29.91 1.67 -7.96
N ALA A 243 -29.68 2.91 -7.50
CA ALA A 243 -30.71 3.91 -7.24
C ALA A 243 -30.93 4.88 -8.42
N GLY A 244 -30.32 4.62 -9.58
CA GLY A 244 -30.39 5.48 -10.75
C GLY A 244 -29.51 6.74 -10.66
N VAL A 245 -28.64 6.84 -9.65
CA VAL A 245 -27.83 8.04 -9.35
C VAL A 245 -26.55 8.07 -10.18
N THR A 246 -26.22 9.22 -10.75
CA THR A 246 -24.97 9.48 -11.51
C THR A 246 -23.89 10.15 -10.66
N ALA A 247 -22.66 10.23 -11.18
CA ALA A 247 -21.58 10.97 -10.55
C ALA A 247 -21.95 12.46 -10.34
N LEU A 248 -22.58 13.10 -11.33
CA LEU A 248 -22.96 14.51 -11.24
C LEU A 248 -24.01 14.77 -10.15
N MET A 249 -24.96 13.84 -9.96
CA MET A 249 -25.91 13.91 -8.85
C MET A 249 -25.21 13.80 -7.49
N LEU A 250 -24.23 12.90 -7.35
CA LEU A 250 -23.45 12.80 -6.10
C LEU A 250 -22.69 14.11 -5.82
N ALA A 251 -22.07 14.72 -6.84
CA ALA A 251 -21.41 16.02 -6.68
C ALA A 251 -22.39 17.10 -6.20
N ALA A 252 -23.61 17.12 -6.73
CA ALA A 252 -24.67 18.03 -6.29
C ALA A 252 -25.16 17.74 -4.87
N VAL A 253 -25.35 16.48 -4.50
CA VAL A 253 -25.77 16.03 -3.16
C VAL A 253 -24.76 16.42 -2.09
N TYR A 254 -23.47 16.20 -2.35
CA TYR A 254 -22.39 16.48 -1.38
C TYR A 254 -21.83 17.91 -1.49
N GLY A 255 -22.17 18.64 -2.54
CA GLY A 255 -21.77 20.04 -2.71
C GLY A 255 -20.33 20.20 -3.20
N HIS A 256 -19.81 19.25 -3.98
CA HIS A 256 -18.46 19.31 -4.55
C HIS A 256 -18.47 20.13 -5.85
N THR A 257 -18.45 21.46 -5.70
CA THR A 257 -18.59 22.40 -6.82
C THR A 257 -17.53 22.18 -7.92
N GLU A 258 -16.29 21.89 -7.56
CA GLU A 258 -15.22 21.69 -8.54
C GLU A 258 -15.40 20.40 -9.35
N ILE A 259 -15.83 19.33 -8.69
CA ILE A 259 -16.14 18.06 -9.35
C ILE A 259 -17.38 18.21 -10.25
N ALA A 260 -18.40 18.93 -9.81
CA ALA A 260 -19.57 19.22 -10.64
C ALA A 260 -19.19 20.00 -11.90
N ARG A 261 -18.32 21.02 -11.77
CA ARG A 261 -17.77 21.76 -12.91
C ARG A 261 -17.05 20.83 -13.88
N LEU A 262 -16.12 20.02 -13.37
CA LEU A 262 -15.37 19.05 -14.15
C LEU A 262 -16.27 18.11 -14.95
N LEU A 263 -17.30 17.55 -14.31
CA LEU A 263 -18.22 16.63 -14.98
C LEU A 263 -19.06 17.33 -16.06
N VAL A 264 -19.52 18.55 -15.81
CA VAL A 264 -20.28 19.35 -16.81
C VAL A 264 -19.38 19.72 -17.99
N GLU A 265 -18.15 20.15 -17.74
CA GLU A 265 -17.17 20.47 -18.80
C GLU A 265 -16.79 19.23 -19.62
N ALA A 266 -16.75 18.06 -18.98
CA ALA A 266 -16.58 16.77 -19.66
C ALA A 266 -17.84 16.27 -20.39
N GLY A 267 -18.94 17.04 -20.36
CA GLY A 267 -20.19 16.79 -21.08
C GLY A 267 -21.14 15.79 -20.41
N ALA A 268 -21.12 15.67 -19.07
CA ALA A 268 -22.05 14.80 -18.35
C ALA A 268 -23.49 15.25 -18.62
N ASP A 269 -24.39 14.28 -18.78
CA ASP A 269 -25.81 14.56 -19.01
C ASP A 269 -26.45 15.13 -17.73
N THR A 270 -26.87 16.39 -17.80
CA THR A 270 -27.46 17.12 -16.67
C THR A 270 -28.91 16.74 -16.40
N GLU A 271 -29.57 16.10 -17.37
CA GLU A 271 -31.01 15.79 -17.36
C GLU A 271 -31.34 14.37 -16.92
N VAL A 272 -30.33 13.54 -16.61
CA VAL A 272 -30.57 12.22 -16.03
C VAL A 272 -31.33 12.38 -14.72
N VAL A 273 -32.27 11.47 -14.46
CA VAL A 273 -33.06 11.41 -13.23
C VAL A 273 -32.76 10.15 -12.41
N ASP A 274 -32.75 10.26 -11.09
CA ASP A 274 -32.65 9.12 -10.17
C ASP A 274 -33.99 8.36 -10.05
N SER A 275 -34.04 7.32 -9.22
CA SER A 275 -35.28 6.55 -8.96
C SER A 275 -36.40 7.36 -8.29
N GLN A 276 -36.10 8.54 -7.78
CA GLN A 276 -37.08 9.49 -7.22
C GLN A 276 -37.48 10.56 -8.24
N GLY A 277 -37.04 10.42 -9.50
CA GLY A 277 -37.33 11.36 -10.57
C GLY A 277 -36.50 12.64 -10.50
N ARG A 278 -35.41 12.68 -9.73
CA ARG A 278 -34.65 13.91 -9.50
C ARG A 278 -33.38 14.03 -10.32
N THR A 279 -33.15 15.21 -10.87
CA THR A 279 -31.91 15.59 -11.55
C THR A 279 -30.84 16.08 -10.57
N ALA A 280 -29.60 16.25 -11.06
CA ALA A 280 -28.54 16.89 -10.27
C ALA A 280 -28.91 18.31 -9.82
N LEU A 281 -29.66 19.07 -10.64
CA LEU A 281 -30.11 20.42 -10.31
C LEU A 281 -31.11 20.41 -9.15
N GLU A 282 -32.02 19.45 -9.12
CA GLU A 282 -32.99 19.30 -8.03
C GLU A 282 -32.30 18.94 -6.71
N HIS A 283 -31.33 18.01 -6.74
CA HIS A 283 -30.50 17.69 -5.58
C HIS A 283 -29.75 18.91 -5.04
N ALA A 284 -29.21 19.76 -5.92
CA ALA A 284 -28.54 21.00 -5.51
C ALA A 284 -29.52 22.00 -4.85
N ARG A 285 -30.74 22.16 -5.39
CA ARG A 285 -31.75 23.09 -4.87
C ARG A 285 -32.34 22.68 -3.53
N LEU A 286 -32.42 21.38 -3.24
CA LEU A 286 -32.90 20.87 -1.95
C LEU A 286 -31.96 21.16 -0.78
N ARG A 287 -30.81 21.79 -1.01
CA ARG A 287 -29.78 22.07 0.00
C ARG A 287 -29.52 23.56 0.14
N THR A 288 -29.19 23.98 1.36
CA THR A 288 -29.09 25.40 1.73
C THR A 288 -27.66 25.98 1.70
N ARG A 289 -26.63 25.15 1.52
CA ARG A 289 -25.23 25.63 1.54
C ARG A 289 -24.87 26.36 0.25
N ARG A 290 -23.97 27.35 0.37
CA ARG A 290 -23.44 28.14 -0.76
C ARG A 290 -22.85 27.30 -1.89
N SER A 291 -22.24 26.15 -1.58
CA SER A 291 -21.71 25.23 -2.59
C SER A 291 -22.78 24.68 -3.51
N HIS A 292 -23.95 24.31 -2.97
CA HIS A 292 -25.06 23.81 -3.78
C HIS A 292 -25.71 24.92 -4.60
N ALA A 293 -25.77 26.15 -4.09
CA ALA A 293 -26.21 27.31 -4.88
C ALA A 293 -25.31 27.54 -6.10
N LYS A 294 -23.98 27.41 -5.95
CA LYS A 294 -23.04 27.47 -7.08
C LYS A 294 -23.26 26.35 -8.08
N ILE A 295 -23.51 25.13 -7.61
CA ILE A 295 -23.79 23.98 -8.48
C ILE A 295 -25.13 24.17 -9.22
N ALA A 296 -26.15 24.67 -8.55
CA ALA A 296 -27.44 24.96 -9.17
C ALA A 296 -27.30 26.00 -10.30
N ALA A 297 -26.53 27.08 -10.06
CA ALA A 297 -26.23 28.08 -11.09
C ALA A 297 -25.47 27.47 -12.29
N LEU A 298 -24.43 26.68 -12.03
CA LEU A 298 -23.67 25.95 -13.06
C LEU A 298 -24.58 25.06 -13.93
N LEU A 299 -25.48 24.30 -13.31
CA LEU A 299 -26.39 23.39 -14.02
C LEU A 299 -27.48 24.15 -14.77
N GLN A 300 -27.96 25.28 -14.25
CA GLN A 300 -28.88 26.15 -14.99
C GLN A 300 -28.22 26.71 -16.25
N GLU A 301 -26.97 27.16 -16.17
CA GLU A 301 -26.24 27.66 -17.34
C GLU A 301 -26.02 26.55 -18.38
N ALA A 302 -25.63 25.34 -17.94
CA ALA A 302 -25.43 24.20 -18.81
C ALA A 302 -26.71 23.78 -19.57
N THR A 303 -27.85 23.75 -18.88
CA THR A 303 -29.16 23.39 -19.47
C THR A 303 -29.67 24.41 -20.49
N HIS A 304 -29.45 25.71 -20.26
CA HIS A 304 -29.78 26.76 -21.23
C HIS A 304 -28.92 26.66 -22.49
N ASN A 305 -27.63 26.35 -22.34
CA ASN A 305 -26.72 26.18 -23.49
C ASN A 305 -27.07 24.95 -24.35
N ALA A 306 -27.51 23.85 -23.73
CA ALA A 306 -27.94 22.64 -24.43
C ALA A 306 -29.28 22.83 -25.19
N SER A 307 -30.15 23.72 -24.71
CA SER A 307 -31.42 24.05 -25.39
C SER A 307 -31.27 25.11 -26.48
N GLY A 308 -30.33 26.06 -26.32
CA GLY A 308 -30.04 27.10 -27.32
C GLY A 308 -29.39 26.59 -28.61
N THR A 309 -28.63 25.50 -28.56
CA THR A 309 -27.99 24.88 -29.74
C THR A 309 -28.97 24.13 -30.66
N LYS A 310 -30.24 23.95 -30.26
CA LYS A 310 -31.30 23.38 -31.12
C LYS A 310 -31.99 24.40 -32.04
N VAL A 311 -31.61 25.68 -32.01
CA VAL A 311 -32.20 26.71 -32.90
C VAL A 311 -31.47 26.72 -34.26
N LYS A 312 -32.02 25.95 -35.20
CA LYS A 312 -31.99 26.08 -36.67
C LYS A 312 -30.72 26.69 -37.29
N ARG A 313 -29.87 25.85 -37.89
CA ARG A 313 -29.17 26.27 -39.12
C ARG A 313 -30.20 26.32 -40.25
N PRO A 314 -30.46 27.46 -40.91
CA PRO A 314 -31.20 27.45 -42.15
C PRO A 314 -30.37 26.68 -43.17
N ARG A 315 -31.01 25.75 -43.89
CA ARG A 315 -30.43 25.16 -45.09
C ARG A 315 -30.21 26.31 -46.09
N LEU A 316 -28.96 26.57 -46.44
CA LEU A 316 -28.58 27.26 -47.67
C LEU A 316 -28.28 26.18 -48.72
#